data_AF-A0A1V6HYX2-F1
#
_entry.id   AF-A0A1V6HYX2-F1
#
_cell.length_a   1.000
_cell.length_b   1.000
_cell.length_c   1.000
_cell.angle_alpha   90.00
_cell.angle_beta   90.00
_cell.angle_gamma   90.00
#
_symmetry.space_group_name_H-M   'P 1'
#
loop_
_entity.id
_entity.type
_entity.pdbx_description
1 polymer ?
#
loop_
_entity_poly.entity_id
_entity_poly.type
_entity_poly.pdbx_seq_one_letter_code
_entity_poly.pdbx_strand_id
1 'polypeptide(L)'
;MIQLTFGKEFFKTIQDRVKTYDDACFELGIDPAEINDQVRISVIAYYKLTIIARALNEGWTPDYQNFKQGWHIPIFHINDNKTGICFLNTNFISVLDVTTFHLCCKTKELAEYFGRQFIDIWTDYLLI
;
A
#
# COMPACT_ATOMS: atom_id res chain seq x y z
N MET A 1 28.72 16.90 39.17
CA MET A 1 27.40 16.60 38.55
C MET A 1 27.54 16.45 37.04
N ILE A 2 28.13 15.37 36.54
CA ILE A 2 28.30 15.13 35.08
C ILE A 2 27.80 13.74 34.65
N GLN A 3 27.40 12.86 35.59
CA GLN A 3 26.93 11.51 35.26
C GLN A 3 25.41 11.33 35.13
N LEU A 4 24.59 12.34 35.45
CA LEU A 4 23.12 12.18 35.49
C LEU A 4 22.40 12.44 34.17
N THR A 5 23.08 12.96 33.15
CA THR A 5 22.49 13.25 31.84
C THR A 5 22.65 12.10 30.84
N PHE A 6 23.63 11.21 31.06
CA PHE A 6 24.00 10.16 30.10
C PHE A 6 22.99 9.01 30.01
N GLY A 7 22.01 8.92 30.93
CA GLY A 7 21.05 7.82 30.99
C GLY A 7 19.63 8.14 30.50
N LYS A 8 19.27 9.43 30.30
CA LYS A 8 17.90 9.82 29.91
C LYS A 8 17.65 9.82 28.40
N GLU A 9 18.70 9.88 27.59
CA GLU A 9 18.57 9.79 26.13
C GLU A 9 18.42 8.36 25.63
N PHE A 10 18.67 7.35 26.48
CA PHE A 10 18.68 5.93 26.10
C PHE A 10 17.32 5.24 26.05
N PHE A 11 16.21 5.94 26.33
CA PHE A 11 14.88 5.30 26.45
C PHE A 11 13.75 6.01 25.70
N LYS A 12 14.04 6.70 24.60
CA LYS A 12 12.95 7.16 23.72
C LYS A 12 12.48 5.99 22.85
N THR A 13 11.18 5.71 22.86
CA THR A 13 10.59 4.70 21.96
C THR A 13 10.68 5.17 20.51
N ILE A 14 10.52 4.28 19.52
CA ILE A 14 10.55 4.71 18.11
C ILE A 14 9.44 5.74 17.82
N GLN A 15 8.29 5.62 18.47
CA GLN A 15 7.17 6.53 18.36
C GLN A 15 7.49 7.92 18.93
N ASP A 16 8.37 8.00 19.93
CA ASP A 16 8.83 9.29 20.46
C ASP A 16 9.80 9.99 19.51
N ARG A 17 10.50 9.23 18.66
CA ARG A 17 11.53 9.73 17.74
C ARG A 17 10.99 10.03 16.35
N VAL A 18 10.06 9.21 15.83
CA VAL A 18 9.46 9.37 14.50
C VAL A 18 8.06 9.98 14.62
N LYS A 19 7.94 11.28 14.32
CA LYS A 19 6.65 11.99 14.31
C LYS A 19 6.32 12.58 12.95
N THR A 20 7.33 12.76 12.12
CA THR A 20 7.25 13.33 10.79
C THR A 20 7.95 12.41 9.79
N TYR A 21 7.73 12.71 8.51
CA TYR A 21 8.48 12.05 7.43
C TYR A 21 9.98 12.31 7.56
N ASP A 22 10.38 13.55 7.86
CA ASP A 22 11.79 13.92 8.01
C ASP A 22 12.45 13.17 9.18
N ASP A 23 11.73 12.94 10.28
CA ASP A 23 12.23 12.10 11.38
C ASP A 23 12.46 10.65 10.92
N ALA A 24 11.57 10.10 10.11
CA ALA A 24 11.72 8.75 9.55
C ALA A 24 12.92 8.67 8.60
N CYS A 25 13.10 9.68 7.75
CA CYS A 25 14.27 9.80 6.88
C CYS A 25 15.56 9.88 7.70
N PHE A 26 15.59 10.68 8.77
CA PHE A 26 16.73 10.79 9.67
C PHE A 26 17.05 9.45 10.37
N GLU A 27 16.04 8.77 10.93
CA GLU A 27 16.23 7.46 11.59
C GLU A 27 16.74 6.38 10.63
N LEU A 28 16.40 6.46 9.33
CA LEU A 28 16.85 5.51 8.31
C LEU A 28 18.11 5.96 7.54
N GLY A 29 18.61 7.18 7.77
CA GLY A 29 19.72 7.75 6.99
C GLY A 29 19.38 8.01 5.52
N ILE A 30 18.11 8.28 5.19
CA ILE A 30 17.62 8.57 3.84
C ILE A 30 17.58 10.09 3.63
N ASP A 31 18.01 10.57 2.46
CA ASP A 31 17.79 11.96 2.05
C ASP A 31 16.31 12.15 1.65
N PRO A 32 15.54 13.03 2.31
CA PRO A 32 14.14 13.31 1.96
C PRO A 32 13.92 13.75 0.50
N ALA A 33 14.95 14.31 -0.15
CA ALA A 33 14.88 14.73 -1.54
C ALA A 33 15.15 13.59 -2.54
N GLU A 34 15.71 12.46 -2.09
CA GLU A 34 15.98 11.30 -2.92
C GLU A 34 14.83 10.28 -2.84
N ILE A 35 14.23 9.99 -3.98
CA ILE A 35 13.33 8.83 -4.10
C ILE A 35 14.21 7.61 -4.31
N ASN A 36 14.33 6.76 -3.29
CA ASN A 36 15.06 5.50 -3.45
C ASN A 36 14.41 4.63 -4.57
N ASP A 37 15.21 3.79 -5.24
CA ASP A 37 14.74 3.03 -6.41
C ASP A 37 13.56 2.10 -6.08
N GLN A 38 13.52 1.58 -4.85
CA GLN A 38 12.49 0.67 -4.37
C GLN A 38 11.12 1.36 -4.21
N VAL A 39 11.08 2.50 -3.52
CA VAL A 39 9.90 3.39 -3.41
C VAL A 39 9.49 3.90 -4.79
N ARG A 40 10.45 4.17 -5.68
CA ARG A 40 10.13 4.58 -7.04
C ARG A 40 9.36 3.50 -7.80
N ILE A 41 9.77 2.24 -7.68
CA ILE A 41 9.09 1.10 -8.33
C ILE A 41 7.66 0.98 -7.82
N SER A 42 7.45 0.97 -6.50
CA SER A 42 6.12 0.78 -5.92
C SER A 42 5.16 1.94 -6.22
N VAL A 43 5.66 3.18 -6.24
CA VAL A 43 4.88 4.37 -6.64
C VAL A 43 4.46 4.28 -8.12
N ILE A 44 5.37 3.85 -9.01
CA ILE A 44 5.04 3.66 -10.44
C ILE A 44 4.04 2.51 -10.61
N ALA A 45 4.21 1.41 -9.87
CA ALA A 45 3.30 0.27 -9.91
C ALA A 45 1.90 0.67 -9.43
N TYR A 46 1.80 1.39 -8.32
CA TYR A 46 0.55 1.95 -7.83
C TYR A 46 -0.12 2.83 -8.88
N TYR A 47 0.62 3.77 -9.49
CA TYR A 47 0.09 4.61 -10.57
C TYR A 47 -0.50 3.78 -11.71
N LYS A 48 0.24 2.77 -12.23
CA LYS A 48 -0.25 1.87 -13.29
C LYS A 48 -1.53 1.15 -12.87
N LEU A 49 -1.55 0.57 -11.66
CA LEU A 49 -2.71 -0.15 -11.13
C LEU A 49 -3.95 0.75 -11.02
N THR A 50 -3.80 2.01 -10.58
CA THR A 50 -4.93 2.95 -10.50
C THR A 50 -5.51 3.29 -11.89
N ILE A 51 -4.66 3.44 -12.91
CA ILE A 51 -5.12 3.66 -14.29
C ILE A 51 -5.85 2.43 -14.84
N ILE A 52 -5.32 1.22 -14.58
CA ILE A 52 -5.95 -0.04 -14.96
C ILE A 52 -7.31 -0.20 -14.26
N ALA A 53 -7.37 0.02 -12.95
CA ALA A 53 -8.62 -0.07 -12.18
C ALA A 53 -9.69 0.89 -12.74
N ARG A 54 -9.32 2.15 -13.06
CA ARG A 54 -10.22 3.12 -13.70
C ARG A 54 -10.74 2.64 -15.05
N ALA A 55 -9.88 2.03 -15.86
CA ALA A 55 -10.25 1.47 -17.16
C ALA A 55 -11.20 0.27 -17.00
N LEU A 56 -10.87 -0.69 -16.12
CA LEU A 56 -11.69 -1.87 -15.84
C LEU A 56 -13.06 -1.50 -15.27
N ASN A 57 -13.13 -0.44 -14.48
CA ASN A 57 -14.38 0.08 -13.95
C ASN A 57 -15.21 0.88 -14.96
N GLU A 58 -14.67 1.14 -16.15
CA GLU A 58 -15.31 1.99 -17.18
C GLU A 58 -15.61 3.40 -16.62
N GLY A 59 -14.67 3.94 -15.84
CA GLY A 59 -14.82 5.25 -15.20
C GLY A 59 -15.70 5.26 -13.94
N TRP A 60 -16.29 4.12 -13.54
CA TRP A 60 -16.95 4.02 -12.24
C TRP A 60 -15.95 4.26 -11.10
N THR A 61 -16.37 5.02 -10.10
CA THR A 61 -15.61 5.26 -8.86
C THR A 61 -16.51 5.01 -7.64
N PRO A 62 -15.98 4.49 -6.53
CA PRO A 62 -16.74 4.37 -5.29
C PRO A 62 -17.32 5.73 -4.83
N ASP A 63 -18.56 5.72 -4.35
CA ASP A 63 -19.20 6.84 -3.69
C ASP A 63 -19.03 6.71 -2.17
N TYR A 64 -18.11 7.50 -1.63
CA TYR A 64 -17.77 7.50 -0.20
C TYR A 64 -18.87 8.07 0.70
N GLN A 65 -19.91 8.69 0.13
CA GLN A 65 -21.08 9.14 0.90
C GLN A 65 -22.13 8.04 1.07
N ASN A 66 -22.04 6.95 0.31
CA ASN A 66 -23.01 5.86 0.35
C ASN A 66 -22.54 4.70 1.24
N PHE A 67 -22.95 4.71 2.50
CA PHE A 67 -22.61 3.68 3.48
C PHE A 67 -23.16 2.27 3.24
N LYS A 68 -24.02 2.12 2.22
CA LYS A 68 -24.54 0.82 1.81
C LYS A 68 -23.79 0.24 0.61
N GLN A 69 -22.89 1.01 0.00
CA GLN A 69 -22.07 0.55 -1.11
C GLN A 69 -20.88 -0.25 -0.59
N GLY A 70 -20.46 -1.23 -1.38
CA GLY A 70 -19.15 -1.82 -1.27
C GLY A 70 -18.60 -2.18 -2.64
N TRP A 71 -17.41 -2.75 -2.65
CA TRP A 71 -16.64 -3.03 -3.87
C TRP A 71 -15.72 -4.22 -3.66
N HIS A 72 -15.11 -4.68 -4.74
CA HIS A 72 -14.27 -5.87 -4.72
C HIS A 72 -12.79 -5.50 -4.91
N ILE A 73 -11.91 -6.14 -4.15
CA ILE A 73 -10.45 -6.03 -4.33
C ILE A 73 -9.84 -7.42 -4.50
N PRO A 74 -8.77 -7.56 -5.30
CA PRO A 74 -8.00 -8.79 -5.31
C PRO A 74 -7.19 -8.93 -4.01
N ILE A 75 -7.07 -10.17 -3.54
CA ILE A 75 -6.26 -10.55 -2.38
C ILE A 75 -5.20 -11.53 -2.84
N PHE A 76 -4.01 -11.41 -2.25
CA PHE A 76 -2.82 -12.15 -2.66
C PHE A 76 -2.14 -12.81 -1.47
N HIS A 77 -1.41 -13.90 -1.75
CA HIS A 77 -0.45 -14.50 -0.84
C HIS A 77 0.94 -14.47 -1.45
N ILE A 78 1.98 -14.51 -0.61
CA ILE A 78 3.35 -14.76 -1.10
C ILE A 78 3.36 -16.15 -1.73
N ASN A 79 3.96 -16.27 -2.90
CA ASN A 79 4.08 -17.54 -3.62
C ASN A 79 5.05 -18.51 -2.92
N ASP A 80 4.97 -19.80 -3.25
CA ASP A 80 5.73 -20.86 -2.56
C ASP A 80 7.25 -20.68 -2.63
N ASN A 81 7.76 -20.10 -3.72
CA ASN A 81 9.18 -19.81 -3.90
C ASN A 81 9.64 -18.49 -3.27
N LYS A 82 8.74 -17.71 -2.64
CA LYS A 82 9.02 -16.45 -1.93
C LYS A 82 9.68 -15.37 -2.79
N THR A 83 9.37 -15.34 -4.08
CA THR A 83 9.90 -14.34 -5.02
C THR A 83 8.83 -13.39 -5.55
N GLY A 84 7.58 -13.56 -5.13
CA GLY A 84 6.46 -12.79 -5.63
C GLY A 84 5.16 -13.14 -4.92
N ILE A 85 4.04 -12.83 -5.57
CA ILE A 85 2.70 -13.14 -5.03
C ILE A 85 1.90 -14.04 -5.98
N CYS A 86 0.88 -14.69 -5.44
CA CYS A 86 -0.16 -15.38 -6.20
C CYS A 86 -1.53 -14.83 -5.83
N PHE A 87 -2.44 -14.81 -6.81
CA PHE A 87 -3.83 -14.46 -6.57
C PHE A 87 -4.51 -15.53 -5.70
N LEU A 88 -5.11 -15.10 -4.59
CA LEU A 88 -5.86 -15.98 -3.68
C LEU A 88 -7.35 -15.97 -4.01
N ASN A 89 -8.00 -14.83 -3.82
CA ASN A 89 -9.43 -14.63 -3.99
C ASN A 89 -9.74 -13.12 -4.08
N THR A 90 -11.01 -12.77 -4.02
CA THR A 90 -11.47 -11.38 -3.91
C THR A 90 -12.15 -11.16 -2.57
N ASN A 91 -11.94 -9.99 -1.96
CA ASN A 91 -12.73 -9.54 -0.83
C ASN A 91 -13.76 -8.50 -1.26
N PHE A 92 -14.94 -8.55 -0.64
CA PHE A 92 -15.90 -7.44 -0.65
C PHE A 92 -15.55 -6.49 0.51
N ILE A 93 -15.43 -5.22 0.18
CA ILE A 93 -14.94 -4.16 1.07
C ILE A 93 -16.06 -3.12 1.19
N SER A 94 -16.38 -2.74 2.42
CA SER A 94 -17.41 -1.74 2.69
C SER A 94 -16.83 -0.33 2.60
N VAL A 95 -17.69 0.70 2.53
CA VAL A 95 -17.20 2.09 2.56
C VAL A 95 -16.41 2.46 3.81
N LEU A 96 -16.56 1.70 4.89
CA LEU A 96 -15.85 1.92 6.15
C LEU A 96 -14.39 1.47 6.07
N ASP A 97 -14.03 0.69 5.04
CA ASP A 97 -12.73 0.07 4.87
C ASP A 97 -11.93 0.83 3.79
N VAL A 98 -11.20 1.87 4.23
CA VAL A 98 -10.60 2.88 3.34
C VAL A 98 -9.27 2.49 2.68
N THR A 99 -8.85 1.23 2.80
CA THR A 99 -7.46 0.81 2.55
C THR A 99 -7.06 0.78 1.08
N THR A 100 -8.01 0.78 0.14
CA THR A 100 -7.73 0.41 -1.26
C THR A 100 -8.59 1.12 -2.31
N PHE A 101 -9.24 2.24 -1.97
CA PHE A 101 -10.26 2.91 -2.82
C PHE A 101 -9.93 3.02 -4.32
N HIS A 102 -8.69 3.38 -4.67
CA HIS A 102 -8.28 3.58 -6.06
C HIS A 102 -8.02 2.26 -6.83
N LEU A 103 -7.99 1.15 -6.13
CA LEU A 103 -7.71 -0.20 -6.64
C LEU A 103 -8.95 -1.11 -6.57
N CYS A 104 -10.12 -0.53 -6.32
CA CYS A 104 -11.38 -1.24 -6.16
C CYS A 104 -12.04 -1.52 -7.51
N CYS A 105 -12.80 -2.61 -7.59
CA CYS A 105 -13.58 -3.00 -8.75
C CYS A 105 -15.07 -3.04 -8.43
N LYS A 106 -15.91 -2.60 -9.38
CA LYS A 106 -17.39 -2.59 -9.25
C LYS A 106 -18.03 -3.96 -9.16
N THR A 107 -17.32 -5.02 -9.55
CA THR A 107 -17.80 -6.41 -9.58
C THR A 107 -16.70 -7.37 -9.15
N LYS A 108 -17.08 -8.54 -8.65
CA LYS A 108 -16.16 -9.60 -8.26
C LYS A 108 -15.31 -10.08 -9.44
N GLU A 109 -15.93 -10.28 -10.60
CA GLU A 109 -15.29 -10.80 -11.81
C GLU A 109 -14.17 -9.88 -12.30
N LEU A 110 -14.40 -8.56 -12.25
CA LEU A 110 -13.37 -7.57 -12.52
C LEU A 110 -12.22 -7.62 -11.51
N ALA A 111 -12.50 -7.81 -10.22
CA ALA A 111 -11.44 -7.95 -9.22
C ALA A 111 -10.62 -9.25 -9.42
N GLU A 112 -11.27 -10.36 -9.79
CA GLU A 112 -10.58 -11.60 -10.14
C GLU A 112 -9.67 -11.41 -11.37
N TYR A 113 -10.19 -10.78 -12.43
CA TYR A 113 -9.40 -10.46 -13.61
C TYR A 113 -8.24 -9.52 -13.28
N PHE A 114 -8.52 -8.44 -12.53
CA PHE A 114 -7.52 -7.44 -12.16
C PHE A 114 -6.38 -8.02 -11.34
N GLY A 115 -6.67 -8.90 -10.39
CA GLY A 115 -5.65 -9.57 -9.59
C GLY A 115 -4.83 -10.59 -10.38
N ARG A 116 -5.46 -11.36 -11.26
CA ARG A 116 -4.78 -12.41 -12.03
C ARG A 116 -3.97 -11.85 -13.20
N GLN A 117 -4.52 -10.92 -13.95
CA GLN A 117 -3.94 -10.44 -15.21
C GLN A 117 -2.70 -9.55 -14.98
N PHE A 118 -2.65 -8.83 -13.86
CA PHE A 118 -1.62 -7.82 -13.60
C PHE A 118 -0.75 -8.17 -12.39
N ILE A 119 -0.56 -9.47 -12.14
CA ILE A 119 0.12 -10.00 -10.95
C ILE A 119 1.55 -9.45 -10.77
N ASP A 120 2.27 -9.20 -11.86
CA ASP A 120 3.63 -8.65 -11.82
C ASP A 120 3.62 -7.20 -11.31
N ILE A 121 2.67 -6.39 -11.78
CA ILE A 121 2.51 -5.00 -11.32
C ILE A 121 2.04 -4.99 -9.85
N TRP A 122 1.19 -5.93 -9.46
CA TRP A 122 0.83 -6.10 -8.05
C TRP A 122 2.01 -6.53 -7.18
N THR A 123 2.91 -7.35 -7.72
CA THR A 123 4.16 -7.75 -7.02
C THR A 123 5.04 -6.53 -6.79
N ASP A 124 5.25 -5.71 -7.82
CA ASP A 124 6.02 -4.46 -7.72
C ASP A 124 5.40 -3.46 -6.73
N TYR A 125 4.08 -3.45 -6.57
CA TYR A 125 3.41 -2.56 -5.63
C TYR A 125 3.44 -3.07 -4.18
N LEU A 126 3.31 -4.37 -3.98
CA LEU A 126 3.10 -4.95 -2.64
C LEU A 126 4.38 -5.42 -1.96
N LEU A 127 5.41 -5.82 -2.71
CA LEU A 127 6.63 -6.45 -2.16
C LEU A 127 7.92 -5.66 -2.38
N ILE A 128 7.93 -4.75 -3.36
CA ILE A 128 9.06 -3.86 -3.64
C ILE A 128 8.74 -2.55 -2.95
#